data_AF-A0A4U0GXJ3-F1
#
_entry.id   AF-A0A4U0GXJ3-F1
#
_cell.length_a   1.000
_cell.length_b   1.000
_cell.length_c   1.000
_cell.angle_alpha   90.00
_cell.angle_beta   90.00
_cell.angle_gamma   90.00
#
_symmetry.space_group_name_H-M   'P 1'
#
loop_
_entity.id
_entity.type
_entity.pdbx_description
1 polymer ?
#
loop_
_entity_poly.entity_id
_entity_poly.type
_entity_poly.pdbx_seq_one_letter_code
_entity_poly.pdbx_strand_id
1 'polypeptide(L)'
;MKKILTLAVLFTGLSVASFAQDKSDNTRTDRRGGKSLREHVVSKSAEDIAKIRTERLDKELKFTDKQRQEVYAYNLDQAKKLKQRSETRKKERIALKNEMKADRDRFKSLLTEDQQKVMKERLVKRDGDRIHKRDRHFKGRKDRERPMHRKTEKSVDSKEESSNS
;
A
#
# COMPACT_ATOMS: atom_id res chain seq x y z
N MET A 1 -74.29 5.01 -26.51
CA MET A 1 -73.16 5.66 -25.81
C MET A 1 -72.18 4.61 -25.33
N LYS A 2 -70.88 4.88 -25.55
CA LYS A 2 -69.66 4.40 -24.88
C LYS A 2 -69.50 2.88 -24.64
N LYS A 3 -68.72 2.25 -25.52
CA LYS A 3 -68.20 0.88 -25.45
C LYS A 3 -67.04 0.82 -24.46
N ILE A 4 -67.08 -0.12 -23.52
CA ILE A 4 -65.96 -0.48 -22.63
C ILE A 4 -65.23 -1.64 -23.29
N LEU A 5 -63.97 -1.44 -23.68
CA LEU A 5 -63.04 -2.52 -24.06
C LEU A 5 -61.63 -2.16 -23.55
N THR A 6 -61.27 -2.80 -22.44
CA THR A 6 -60.00 -3.46 -22.14
C THR A 6 -58.70 -3.02 -22.87
N LEU A 7 -57.77 -2.53 -22.05
CA LEU A 7 -56.45 -3.13 -21.74
C LEU A 7 -55.38 -3.20 -22.85
N ALA A 8 -54.34 -2.37 -22.72
CA ALA A 8 -52.94 -2.76 -22.96
C ALA A 8 -52.00 -1.71 -22.36
N VAL A 9 -51.30 -2.10 -21.29
CA VAL A 9 -50.20 -1.35 -20.70
C VAL A 9 -49.02 -1.39 -21.67
N LEU A 10 -48.82 -0.31 -22.43
CA LEU A 10 -47.60 -0.10 -23.21
C LEU A 10 -46.54 0.47 -22.27
N PHE A 11 -45.82 -0.44 -21.60
CA PHE A 11 -44.52 -0.14 -20.98
C PHE A 11 -43.57 0.30 -22.09
N THR A 12 -43.41 1.61 -22.26
CA THR A 12 -42.36 2.19 -23.09
C THR A 12 -41.00 1.80 -22.49
N GLY A 13 -40.19 1.17 -23.34
CA GLY A 13 -38.96 0.49 -22.96
C GLY A 13 -37.99 1.36 -22.18
N LEU A 14 -37.72 0.95 -20.94
CA LEU A 14 -36.44 1.21 -20.30
C LEU A 14 -35.39 0.33 -20.98
N SER A 15 -34.65 0.92 -21.91
CA SER A 15 -33.44 0.34 -22.47
C SER A 15 -32.45 0.04 -21.33
N VAL A 16 -32.41 -1.22 -20.91
CA VAL A 16 -31.33 -1.73 -20.06
C VAL A 16 -30.09 -1.77 -20.95
N ALA A 17 -29.23 -0.76 -20.81
CA ALA A 17 -27.87 -0.84 -21.32
C ALA A 17 -27.15 -1.96 -20.54
N SER A 18 -27.10 -3.15 -21.12
CA SER A 18 -26.20 -4.21 -20.71
C SER A 18 -24.77 -3.70 -20.85
N PHE A 19 -24.17 -3.26 -19.75
CA PHE A 19 -22.72 -3.08 -19.71
C PHE A 19 -22.09 -4.46 -19.87
N ALA A 20 -21.61 -4.72 -21.09
CA ALA A 20 -20.72 -5.81 -21.40
C ALA A 20 -19.55 -5.77 -20.41
N GLN A 21 -19.48 -6.79 -19.55
CA GLN A 21 -18.25 -7.15 -18.85
C GLN A 21 -17.30 -7.68 -19.91
N ASP A 22 -16.61 -6.77 -20.59
CA ASP A 22 -15.46 -7.12 -21.40
C ASP A 22 -14.37 -7.60 -20.42
N LYS A 23 -14.26 -8.92 -20.33
CA LYS A 23 -13.19 -9.64 -19.63
C LYS A 23 -11.91 -9.42 -20.43
N SER A 24 -11.39 -8.20 -20.40
CA SER A 24 -9.97 -8.01 -20.61
C SER A 24 -9.28 -8.64 -19.40
N ASP A 25 -8.51 -9.70 -19.67
CA ASP A 25 -7.50 -10.26 -18.79
C ASP A 25 -6.42 -9.21 -18.50
N ASN A 26 -6.83 -8.19 -17.76
CA ASN A 26 -5.92 -7.28 -17.15
C ASN A 26 -5.51 -7.98 -15.87
N THR A 27 -4.39 -8.72 -15.93
CA THR A 27 -3.57 -9.03 -14.77
C THR A 27 -3.09 -7.71 -14.17
N ARG A 28 -4.03 -6.96 -13.60
CA ARG A 28 -3.79 -5.89 -12.65
C ARG A 28 -3.12 -6.61 -11.50
N THR A 29 -1.80 -6.64 -11.53
CA THR A 29 -0.97 -6.87 -10.36
C THR A 29 -1.51 -5.90 -9.32
N ASP A 30 -2.31 -6.48 -8.44
CA ASP A 30 -3.10 -5.76 -7.46
C ASP A 30 -2.08 -4.96 -6.66
N ARG A 31 -2.03 -3.63 -6.89
CA ARG A 31 -1.08 -2.72 -6.23
C ARG A 31 -1.47 -2.54 -4.77
N ARG A 32 -1.60 -3.65 -4.03
CA ARG A 32 -1.34 -3.78 -2.59
C ARG A 32 0.17 -3.67 -2.31
N GLY A 33 0.90 -2.84 -3.05
CA GLY A 33 2.36 -2.79 -3.11
C GLY A 33 3.05 -2.21 -1.87
N GLY A 34 2.33 -2.01 -0.77
CA GLY A 34 2.91 -1.62 0.52
C GLY A 34 2.90 -2.75 1.57
N LYS A 35 2.07 -3.79 1.38
CA LYS A 35 1.97 -4.90 2.32
C LYS A 35 2.94 -6.04 1.97
N SER A 36 3.03 -6.43 0.70
CA SER A 36 3.83 -7.59 0.28
C SER A 36 5.32 -7.45 0.63
N LEU A 37 5.93 -6.28 0.41
CA LEU A 37 7.34 -6.05 0.75
C LEU A 37 7.62 -6.16 2.26
N ARG A 38 6.72 -5.64 3.12
CA ARG A 38 6.87 -5.76 4.57
C ARG A 38 6.55 -7.16 5.07
N GLU A 39 5.60 -7.84 4.44
CA GLU A 39 5.16 -9.19 4.78
C GLU A 39 6.24 -10.23 4.40
N HIS A 40 6.87 -10.09 3.23
CA HIS A 40 8.00 -10.93 2.81
C HIS A 40 9.26 -10.77 3.67
N VAL A 41 9.46 -9.62 4.31
CA VAL A 41 10.57 -9.43 5.25
C VAL A 41 10.25 -10.05 6.61
N VAL A 42 8.98 -10.12 7.00
CA VAL A 42 8.54 -10.74 8.25
C VAL A 42 8.43 -12.27 8.13
N SER A 43 8.27 -12.81 6.92
CA SER A 43 8.20 -14.26 6.67
C SER A 43 9.58 -14.95 6.59
N LYS A 44 10.66 -14.18 6.41
CA LYS A 44 12.02 -14.73 6.32
C LYS A 44 12.59 -15.02 7.71
N SER A 45 13.50 -15.98 7.79
CA SER A 45 14.21 -16.27 9.04
C SER A 45 15.12 -15.08 9.42
N ALA A 46 15.47 -14.97 10.70
CA ALA A 46 16.39 -13.93 11.15
C ALA A 46 17.78 -14.05 10.48
N GLU A 47 18.19 -15.29 10.20
CA GLU A 47 19.45 -15.62 9.52
C GLU A 47 19.43 -15.19 8.06
N ASP A 48 18.33 -15.43 7.34
CA ASP A 48 18.17 -14.97 5.95
C ASP A 48 18.21 -13.45 5.87
N ILE A 49 17.54 -12.77 6.79
CA ILE A 49 17.55 -11.31 6.87
C ILE A 49 18.96 -10.81 7.15
N ALA A 50 19.68 -11.45 8.07
CA ALA A 50 21.05 -11.09 8.40
C ALA A 50 21.99 -11.27 7.21
N LYS A 51 21.86 -12.39 6.49
CA LYS A 51 22.63 -12.70 5.28
C LYS A 51 22.36 -11.66 4.19
N ILE A 52 21.10 -11.41 3.84
CA ILE A 52 20.73 -10.43 2.82
C ILE A 52 21.25 -9.02 3.16
N ARG A 53 21.15 -8.60 4.43
CA ARG A 53 21.66 -7.30 4.87
C ARG A 53 23.16 -7.20 4.77
N THR A 54 23.86 -8.26 5.18
CA THR A 54 25.31 -8.32 5.13
C THR A 54 25.79 -8.32 3.69
N GLU A 55 25.21 -9.15 2.82
CA GLU A 55 25.54 -9.18 1.38
C GLU A 55 25.27 -7.85 0.68
N ARG A 56 24.20 -7.15 1.05
CA ARG A 56 23.91 -5.83 0.48
C ARG A 56 24.97 -4.80 0.88
N LEU A 57 25.34 -4.77 2.16
CA LEU A 57 26.38 -3.87 2.65
C LEU A 57 27.75 -4.23 2.09
N ASP A 58 28.05 -5.52 1.96
CA ASP A 58 29.30 -6.03 1.40
C ASP A 58 29.49 -5.62 -0.06
N LYS A 59 28.42 -5.56 -0.87
CA LYS A 59 28.49 -5.04 -2.25
C LYS A 59 28.92 -3.58 -2.34
N GLU A 60 28.53 -2.77 -1.35
CA GLU A 60 28.78 -1.33 -1.33
C GLU A 60 30.12 -1.02 -0.65
N LEU A 61 30.47 -1.75 0.41
CA LEU A 61 31.58 -1.45 1.31
C LEU A 61 32.77 -2.43 1.20
N LYS A 62 32.60 -3.57 0.50
CA LYS A 62 33.62 -4.60 0.25
C LYS A 62 34.34 -5.04 1.53
N PHE A 63 33.63 -5.73 2.41
CA PHE A 63 34.18 -6.13 3.71
C PHE A 63 35.28 -7.17 3.57
N THR A 64 36.28 -7.09 4.45
CA THR A 64 37.19 -8.22 4.72
C THR A 64 36.41 -9.37 5.39
N ASP A 65 36.96 -10.59 5.36
CA ASP A 65 36.27 -11.76 5.93
C ASP A 65 35.95 -11.60 7.41
N LYS A 66 36.87 -11.02 8.19
CA LYS A 66 36.67 -10.74 9.60
C LYS A 66 35.54 -9.73 9.82
N GLN A 67 35.54 -8.63 9.07
CA GLN A 67 34.47 -7.63 9.14
C GLN A 67 33.12 -8.20 8.70
N ARG A 68 33.09 -9.05 7.69
CA ARG A 68 31.87 -9.71 7.21
C ARG A 68 31.23 -10.56 8.30
N GLN A 69 32.03 -11.32 9.06
CA GLN A 69 31.55 -12.12 10.18
C GLN A 69 30.99 -11.25 11.31
N GLU A 70 31.69 -10.18 11.68
CA GLU A 70 31.24 -9.24 12.72
C GLU A 70 29.94 -8.52 12.31
N VAL A 71 29.86 -8.04 11.07
CA VAL A 71 28.66 -7.39 10.51
C VAL A 71 27.50 -8.38 10.40
N TYR A 72 27.76 -9.63 10.04
CA TYR A 72 26.74 -10.68 10.03
C TYR A 72 26.17 -10.93 11.43
N ALA A 73 27.03 -11.08 12.44
CA ALA A 73 26.60 -11.27 13.82
C ALA A 73 25.76 -10.08 14.33
N TYR A 74 26.18 -8.86 14.03
CA TYR A 74 25.41 -7.65 14.32
C TYR A 74 24.03 -7.67 13.64
N ASN A 75 23.98 -7.97 12.34
CA ASN A 75 22.73 -8.02 11.58
C ASN A 75 21.79 -9.12 12.07
N LEU A 76 22.32 -10.24 12.56
CA LEU A 76 21.56 -11.34 13.15
C LEU A 76 20.88 -10.92 14.45
N ASP A 77 21.60 -10.25 15.35
CA ASP A 77 21.01 -9.69 16.57
C ASP A 77 19.90 -8.69 16.24
N GLN A 78 20.14 -7.78 15.30
CA GLN A 78 19.12 -6.82 14.86
C GLN A 78 17.90 -7.51 14.24
N ALA A 79 18.10 -8.57 13.47
CA ALA A 79 17.01 -9.34 12.87
C ALA A 79 16.17 -10.07 13.93
N LYS A 80 16.81 -10.65 14.95
CA LYS A 80 16.12 -11.27 16.10
C LYS A 80 15.28 -10.24 16.86
N LYS A 81 15.86 -9.08 17.20
CA LYS A 81 15.15 -7.97 17.87
C LYS A 81 13.96 -7.47 17.05
N LEU A 82 14.12 -7.38 15.73
CA LEU A 82 13.03 -6.98 14.84
C LEU A 82 11.88 -8.00 14.85
N LYS A 83 12.18 -9.30 14.82
CA LYS A 83 11.18 -10.37 14.86
C LYS A 83 10.38 -10.32 16.16
N GLN A 84 11.06 -10.22 17.30
CA GLN A 84 10.40 -10.07 18.60
C GLN A 84 9.48 -8.84 18.65
N ARG A 85 9.98 -7.67 18.23
CA ARG A 85 9.15 -6.45 18.17
C ARG A 85 7.96 -6.59 17.23
N SER A 86 8.11 -7.32 16.11
CA SER A 86 7.02 -7.59 15.18
C SER A 86 5.92 -8.44 15.81
N GLU A 87 6.31 -9.49 16.54
CA GLU A 87 5.38 -10.39 17.24
C GLU A 87 4.61 -9.65 18.35
N THR A 88 5.29 -8.83 19.15
CA THR A 88 4.63 -7.99 20.18
C THR A 88 3.61 -7.05 19.54
N ARG A 89 4.01 -6.31 18.50
CA ARG A 89 3.11 -5.38 17.79
C ARG A 89 1.92 -6.09 17.14
N LYS A 90 2.10 -7.32 16.66
CA LYS A 90 0.99 -8.13 16.12
C LYS A 90 -0.04 -8.42 17.21
N LYS A 91 0.42 -8.84 18.39
CA LYS A 91 -0.46 -9.11 19.54
C LYS A 91 -1.20 -7.86 20.00
N GLU A 92 -0.48 -6.76 20.22
CA GLU A 92 -1.06 -5.46 20.59
C GLU A 92 -2.12 -4.99 19.59
N ARG A 93 -1.82 -5.12 18.28
CA ARG A 93 -2.76 -4.74 17.23
C ARG A 93 -4.03 -5.59 17.24
N ILE A 94 -3.92 -6.89 17.53
CA ILE A 94 -5.09 -7.78 17.64
C ILE A 94 -5.91 -7.38 18.87
N ALA A 95 -5.27 -7.15 20.01
CA ALA A 95 -5.94 -6.70 21.22
C ALA A 95 -6.70 -5.39 21.01
N LEU A 96 -6.03 -4.36 20.47
CA LEU A 96 -6.64 -3.08 20.14
C LEU A 96 -7.82 -3.24 19.17
N LYS A 97 -7.68 -4.09 18.14
CA LYS A 97 -8.78 -4.33 17.18
C LYS A 97 -10.00 -4.95 17.87
N ASN A 98 -9.78 -5.87 18.81
CA ASN A 98 -10.86 -6.51 19.54
C ASN A 98 -11.53 -5.51 20.50
N GLU A 99 -10.76 -4.70 21.21
CA GLU A 99 -11.25 -3.62 22.07
C GLU A 99 -12.10 -2.62 21.27
N MET A 100 -11.58 -2.12 20.16
CA MET A 100 -12.33 -1.21 19.27
C MET A 100 -13.59 -1.85 18.71
N LYS A 101 -13.59 -3.17 18.45
CA LYS A 101 -14.79 -3.88 18.00
C LYS A 101 -15.84 -3.92 19.10
N ALA A 102 -15.43 -4.30 20.31
CA ALA A 102 -16.32 -4.36 21.47
C ALA A 102 -16.88 -2.97 21.82
N ASP A 103 -16.04 -1.94 21.83
CA ASP A 103 -16.46 -0.56 22.06
C ASP A 103 -17.46 -0.09 20.99
N ARG A 104 -17.18 -0.38 19.72
CA ARG A 104 -18.11 -0.06 18.63
C ARG A 104 -19.45 -0.78 18.77
N ASP A 105 -19.46 -2.02 19.23
CA ASP A 105 -20.69 -2.80 19.40
C ASP A 105 -21.48 -2.29 20.63
N ARG A 106 -20.80 -1.90 21.71
CA ARG A 106 -21.41 -1.17 22.84
C ARG A 106 -22.02 0.16 22.38
N PHE A 107 -21.27 0.98 21.65
CA PHE A 107 -21.78 2.24 21.13
C PHE A 107 -23.02 2.05 20.25
N LYS A 108 -23.04 1.02 19.40
CA LYS A 108 -24.22 0.71 18.58
C LYS A 108 -25.44 0.35 19.42
N SER A 109 -25.28 -0.36 20.54
CA SER A 109 -26.40 -0.70 21.42
C SER A 109 -27.05 0.52 22.09
N LEU A 110 -26.36 1.67 22.14
CA LEU A 110 -26.90 2.93 22.65
C LEU A 110 -27.73 3.71 21.61
N LEU A 111 -27.67 3.32 20.34
CA LEU A 111 -28.35 4.02 19.25
C LEU A 111 -29.73 3.42 18.98
N THR A 112 -30.69 4.27 18.64
CA THR A 112 -31.99 3.83 18.11
C THR A 112 -31.82 3.23 16.70
N GLU A 113 -32.79 2.42 16.26
CA GLU A 113 -32.70 1.75 14.95
C GLU A 113 -32.54 2.72 13.78
N ASP A 114 -33.24 3.86 13.83
CA ASP A 114 -33.15 4.88 12.79
C ASP A 114 -31.78 5.60 12.82
N GLN A 115 -31.22 5.83 14.01
CA GLN A 115 -29.86 6.36 14.14
C GLN A 115 -28.81 5.36 13.61
N GLN A 116 -29.02 4.06 13.81
CA GLN A 116 -28.15 3.02 13.25
C GLN A 116 -28.19 2.99 11.71
N LYS A 117 -29.37 3.19 11.09
CA LYS A 117 -29.50 3.30 9.63
C LYS A 117 -28.70 4.50 9.09
N VAL A 118 -28.88 5.67 9.68
CA VAL A 118 -28.12 6.89 9.32
C VAL A 118 -26.60 6.68 9.48
N MET A 119 -26.19 5.97 10.53
CA MET A 119 -24.77 5.66 10.74
C MET A 119 -24.21 4.71 9.68
N LYS A 120 -24.96 3.66 9.29
CA LYS A 120 -24.57 2.73 8.21
C LYS A 120 -24.40 3.47 6.88
N GLU A 121 -25.34 4.35 6.53
CA GLU A 121 -25.25 5.16 5.31
C GLU A 121 -24.04 6.10 5.33
N ARG A 122 -23.75 6.75 6.46
CA ARG A 122 -22.54 7.58 6.61
C ARG A 122 -21.26 6.78 6.44
N LEU A 123 -21.20 5.54 6.94
CA LEU A 123 -20.03 4.66 6.76
C LEU A 123 -19.81 4.31 5.28
N VAL A 124 -20.87 3.94 4.56
CA VAL A 124 -20.81 3.63 3.12
C VAL A 124 -20.35 4.84 2.31
N LYS A 125 -20.91 6.02 2.56
CA LYS A 125 -20.48 7.28 1.90
C LYS A 125 -19.00 7.58 2.16
N ARG A 126 -18.55 7.47 3.41
CA ARG A 126 -17.14 7.69 3.77
C ARG A 126 -16.19 6.72 3.07
N ASP A 127 -16.58 5.45 2.95
CA ASP A 127 -15.74 4.45 2.29
C ASP A 127 -15.70 4.67 0.77
N GLY A 128 -16.82 5.07 0.15
CA GLY A 128 -16.86 5.54 -1.24
C GLY A 128 -15.98 6.76 -1.50
N ASP A 129 -16.06 7.79 -0.64
CA ASP A 129 -15.25 9.01 -0.75
C ASP A 129 -13.73 8.74 -0.66
N ARG A 130 -13.33 7.76 0.17
CA ARG A 130 -11.92 7.34 0.27
C ARG A 130 -11.44 6.68 -1.01
N ILE A 131 -12.29 5.89 -1.66
CA ILE A 131 -11.97 5.28 -2.96
C ILE A 131 -11.81 6.38 -4.01
N HIS A 132 -12.78 7.28 -4.12
CA HIS A 132 -12.75 8.39 -5.07
C HIS A 132 -11.56 9.36 -4.85
N LYS A 133 -11.14 9.60 -3.60
CA LYS A 133 -9.94 10.41 -3.31
C LYS A 133 -8.64 9.67 -3.67
N ARG A 134 -8.55 8.36 -3.44
CA ARG A 134 -7.37 7.57 -3.86
C ARG A 134 -7.20 7.56 -5.38
N ASP A 135 -8.29 7.47 -6.13
CA ASP A 135 -8.23 7.46 -7.59
C ASP A 135 -7.77 8.81 -8.17
N ARG A 136 -8.19 9.92 -7.55
CA ARG A 136 -7.72 11.26 -7.92
C ARG A 136 -6.23 11.47 -7.65
N HIS A 137 -5.72 11.00 -6.51
CA HIS A 137 -4.29 11.08 -6.19
C HIS A 137 -3.41 10.15 -7.04
N PHE A 138 -3.97 9.07 -7.60
CA PHE A 138 -3.23 8.15 -8.46
C PHE A 138 -3.08 8.68 -9.89
N LYS A 139 -4.10 9.38 -10.42
CA LYS A 139 -4.05 9.98 -11.76
C LYS A 139 -3.05 11.15 -11.86
N GLY A 140 -2.89 11.97 -10.82
CA GLY A 140 -1.98 13.13 -10.84
C GLY A 140 -0.48 12.83 -10.64
N ARG A 141 -0.06 11.56 -10.53
CA ARG A 141 1.36 11.17 -10.37
C ARG A 141 1.97 10.49 -11.59
N LYS A 142 1.23 10.36 -12.70
CA LYS A 142 1.76 9.75 -13.93
C LYS A 142 2.62 10.72 -14.74
N ASP A 143 2.45 12.03 -14.55
CA ASP A 143 3.07 13.07 -15.39
C ASP A 143 4.15 13.90 -14.67
N ARG A 144 4.55 13.54 -13.44
CA ARG A 144 5.72 14.15 -12.81
C ARG A 144 6.94 13.28 -13.09
N GLU A 145 7.61 13.61 -14.18
CA GLU A 145 8.99 13.21 -14.45
C GLU A 145 9.79 13.27 -13.15
N ARG A 146 10.31 12.12 -12.73
CA ARG A 146 11.30 12.08 -11.66
C ARG A 146 12.54 12.81 -12.21
N PRO A 147 13.08 13.83 -11.55
CA PRO A 147 14.33 14.44 -12.01
C PRO A 147 15.39 13.34 -12.01
N MET A 148 15.82 12.95 -13.21
CA MET A 148 16.96 12.08 -13.44
C MET A 148 18.15 12.74 -12.76
N HIS A 149 18.74 12.03 -11.80
CA HIS A 149 19.98 12.42 -11.16
C HIS A 149 21.06 12.49 -12.24
N ARG A 150 21.31 13.69 -12.78
CA ARG A 150 22.36 13.94 -13.77
C ARG A 150 23.68 13.61 -13.06
N LYS A 151 24.34 12.55 -13.50
CA LYS A 151 25.69 12.21 -13.04
C LYS A 151 26.60 13.35 -13.46
N THR A 152 27.16 14.07 -12.49
CA THR A 152 28.28 14.97 -12.71
C THR A 152 29.52 14.11 -12.97
N GLU A 153 29.93 14.06 -14.23
CA GLU A 153 31.26 13.59 -14.58
C GLU A 153 32.28 14.59 -14.01
N LYS A 154 33.20 14.07 -13.20
CA LYS A 154 34.40 14.78 -12.76
C LYS A 154 35.30 14.95 -13.99
N SER A 155 35.44 16.16 -14.51
CA SER A 155 36.65 16.56 -15.22
C SER A 155 37.63 17.09 -14.18
N VAL A 156 38.62 16.27 -13.85
CA VAL A 156 39.88 16.72 -13.26
C VAL A 156 40.72 17.21 -14.43
N ASP A 157 40.93 18.53 -14.52
CA ASP A 157 42.29 19.03 -14.74
C ASP A 157 42.36 20.52 -14.42
N SER A 158 43.13 20.83 -13.38
CA SER A 158 43.63 22.17 -13.10
C SER A 158 45.11 22.01 -12.77
N LYS A 159 45.95 22.32 -13.74
CA LYS A 159 47.28 22.88 -13.48
C LYS A 159 47.44 24.12 -14.35
N GLU A 160 47.16 25.25 -13.73
CA GLU A 160 47.79 26.52 -14.05
C GLU A 160 49.28 26.43 -13.70
N GLU A 161 50.11 27.04 -14.53
CA GLU A 161 51.32 27.82 -14.23
C GLU A 161 52.12 27.92 -15.54
N SER A 162 52.66 29.03 -16.00
CA SER A 162 52.46 30.46 -15.80
C SER A 162 53.25 31.10 -16.95
N SER A 163 52.72 32.16 -17.56
CA SER A 163 53.47 33.04 -18.46
C SER A 163 54.68 33.64 -17.73
N ASN A 164 55.85 33.69 -18.38
CA ASN A 164 56.63 34.93 -18.55
C ASN A 164 57.78 34.77 -19.55
N SER A 165 57.95 35.86 -20.30
CA SER A 165 58.95 36.29 -21.31
C SER A 165 60.23 35.49 -21.52
#